data_AF-A0A7C5DNN7-F1
#
_entry.id   AF-A0A7C5DNN7-F1
#
_cell.length_a   1.000
_cell.length_b   1.000
_cell.length_c   1.000
_cell.angle_alpha   90.00
_cell.angle_beta   90.00
_cell.angle_gamma   90.00
#
_symmetry.space_group_name_H-M   'P 1'
#
loop_
_entity.id
_entity.type
_entity.pdbx_description
1 polymer ?
#
loop_
_entity_poly.entity_id
_entity_poly.type
_entity_poly.pdbx_seq_one_letter_code
_entity_poly.pdbx_strand_id
1 'polypeptide(L)'
;LDSLRELAPRARAARPMASYVLRFPHATLLPAPGVDEKRPRSLNPIRGLFLAGDFVHTGWPATLEGATLSALSAAHFTMEASKAEVKSTPALH
;
A
#
# COMPACT_ATOMS: atom_id res chain seq x y z
N LEU A 1 -4.34 -25.78 15.40
CA LEU A 1 -4.46 -25.04 16.69
C LEU A 1 -3.30 -25.37 17.63
N ASP A 2 -2.33 -26.17 17.19
CA ASP A 2 -1.38 -26.79 18.09
C ASP A 2 -0.38 -25.78 18.66
N SER A 3 0.10 -24.83 17.84
CA SER A 3 0.91 -23.70 18.32
C SER A 3 0.21 -22.88 19.42
N LEU A 4 -1.12 -22.71 19.35
CA LEU A 4 -1.88 -22.03 20.41
C LEU A 4 -1.90 -22.86 21.71
N ARG A 5 -2.01 -24.19 21.61
CA ARG A 5 -2.00 -25.12 22.77
C ARG A 5 -0.62 -25.29 23.39
N GLU A 6 0.44 -25.07 22.61
CA GLU A 6 1.83 -24.99 23.08
C GLU A 6 2.05 -23.72 23.88
N LEU A 7 1.67 -22.55 23.33
CA LEU A 7 1.92 -21.25 23.94
C LEU A 7 0.95 -20.89 25.08
N ALA A 8 -0.28 -21.40 25.05
CA ALA A 8 -1.31 -21.13 26.05
C ALA A 8 -1.87 -22.44 26.64
N PRO A 9 -1.35 -22.95 27.77
CA PRO A 9 -1.73 -24.25 28.34
C PRO A 9 -3.23 -24.43 28.60
N ARG A 10 -3.94 -23.36 28.98
CA ARG A 10 -5.41 -23.39 29.18
C ARG A 10 -6.17 -23.70 27.89
N ALA A 11 -5.60 -23.40 26.72
CA ALA A 11 -6.21 -23.71 25.43
C ALA A 11 -6.24 -25.21 25.12
N ARG A 12 -5.46 -26.05 25.82
CA ARG A 12 -5.48 -27.52 25.68
C ARG A 12 -6.82 -28.13 26.08
N ALA A 13 -7.49 -27.54 27.08
CA ALA A 13 -8.80 -27.98 27.56
C ALA A 13 -9.96 -27.23 26.90
N ALA A 14 -9.69 -26.23 26.05
CA ALA A 14 -10.72 -25.41 25.41
C ALA A 14 -11.20 -26.06 24.10
N ARG A 15 -12.52 -25.98 23.85
CA ARG A 15 -13.13 -26.36 22.57
C ARG A 15 -13.33 -25.11 21.70
N PRO A 16 -12.77 -25.03 20.48
CA PRO A 16 -13.04 -23.91 19.58
C PRO A 16 -14.51 -23.91 19.18
N MET A 17 -15.16 -22.74 19.29
CA MET A 17 -16.58 -22.58 18.91
C MET A 17 -16.74 -22.31 17.41
N ALA A 18 -15.79 -21.57 16.83
CA ALA A 18 -15.73 -21.27 15.41
C ALA A 18 -14.28 -21.00 15.00
N SER A 19 -13.98 -21.21 13.73
CA SER A 19 -12.71 -20.83 13.13
C SER A 19 -12.93 -20.49 11.67
N TYR A 20 -12.26 -19.45 11.19
CA TYR A 20 -12.32 -19.04 9.79
C TYR A 20 -10.91 -18.77 9.28
N VAL A 21 -10.61 -19.28 8.09
CA VAL A 21 -9.28 -19.15 7.49
C VAL A 21 -9.39 -18.27 6.26
N LEU A 22 -8.81 -17.09 6.35
CA LEU A 22 -8.62 -16.18 5.22
C LEU A 22 -7.26 -16.44 4.58
N ARG A 23 -7.24 -16.60 3.26
CA ARG A 23 -6.01 -16.79 2.49
C ARG A 23 -5.85 -15.66 1.49
N PHE A 24 -4.71 -14.98 1.57
CA PHE A 24 -4.33 -13.90 0.67
C PHE A 24 -2.96 -14.22 0.08
N PRO A 25 -2.87 -15.02 -1.01
CA PRO A 25 -1.60 -15.47 -1.57
C PRO A 25 -0.72 -14.31 -2.09
N HIS A 26 -1.32 -13.15 -2.35
CA HIS A 26 -0.65 -11.94 -2.82
C HIS A 26 -1.04 -10.73 -1.93
N ALA A 27 -0.92 -10.89 -0.61
CA ALA A 27 -1.36 -9.89 0.37
C ALA A 27 -0.52 -8.60 0.34
N THR A 28 0.81 -8.75 0.38
CA THR A 28 1.76 -7.64 0.42
C THR A 28 2.99 -8.00 -0.39
N LEU A 29 3.76 -6.97 -0.75
CA LEU A 29 5.04 -7.12 -1.42
C LEU A 29 6.03 -7.94 -0.55
N LEU A 30 6.70 -8.93 -1.14
CA LEU A 30 7.74 -9.70 -0.46
C LEU A 30 8.99 -8.82 -0.21
N PRO A 31 9.47 -8.70 1.04
CA PRO A 31 10.67 -7.92 1.36
C PRO A 31 11.96 -8.68 0.98
N ALA A 32 12.20 -8.87 -0.32
CA ALA A 32 13.42 -9.48 -0.83
C ALA A 32 14.56 -8.44 -0.94
N PRO A 33 15.84 -8.86 -0.86
CA PRO A 33 16.97 -7.97 -1.12
C PRO A 33 16.83 -7.25 -2.47
N GLY A 34 17.04 -5.92 -2.47
CA GLY A 34 16.93 -5.07 -3.66
C GLY A 34 15.49 -4.81 -4.14
N VAL A 35 14.45 -5.22 -3.41
CA VAL A 35 13.06 -4.98 -3.83
C VAL A 35 12.73 -3.49 -3.90
N ASP A 36 13.32 -2.67 -3.04
CA ASP A 36 13.04 -1.24 -2.94
C ASP A 36 13.39 -0.47 -4.22
N GLU A 37 14.46 -0.89 -4.91
CA GLU A 37 14.90 -0.32 -6.20
C GLU A 37 13.91 -0.62 -7.33
N LYS A 38 13.12 -1.70 -7.18
CA LYS A 38 12.11 -2.12 -8.16
C LYS A 38 10.75 -1.49 -7.91
N ARG A 39 10.55 -0.87 -6.74
CA ARG A 39 9.28 -0.21 -6.41
C ARG A 39 9.10 1.04 -7.28
N PRO A 40 7.94 1.24 -7.91
CA PRO A 40 7.69 2.44 -8.71
C PRO A 40 7.59 3.68 -7.81
N ARG A 41 7.90 4.85 -8.35
CA ARG A 41 7.62 6.13 -7.68
C ARG A 41 6.17 6.53 -7.87
N SER A 42 5.64 7.36 -6.97
CA SER A 42 4.27 7.89 -7.07
C SER A 42 4.09 8.75 -8.33
N LEU A 43 5.11 9.53 -8.70
CA LEU A 43 5.19 10.24 -9.98
C LEU A 43 5.70 9.30 -11.08
N ASN A 44 4.91 9.13 -12.13
CA ASN A 44 5.20 8.25 -13.27
C ASN A 44 5.55 9.05 -14.54
N PRO A 45 6.37 8.52 -15.47
CA PRO A 45 6.58 9.11 -16.79
C PRO A 45 5.32 9.34 -17.64
N ILE A 46 4.26 8.56 -17.40
CA ILE A 46 2.97 8.73 -18.09
C ILE A 46 2.25 9.96 -17.52
N ARG A 47 2.05 10.97 -18.37
CA ARG A 47 1.40 12.23 -17.97
C ARG A 47 0.00 11.97 -17.41
N GLY A 48 -0.27 12.50 -16.21
CA GLY A 48 -1.56 12.37 -15.54
C GLY A 48 -1.79 11.05 -14.82
N LEU A 49 -0.81 10.13 -14.82
CA LEU A 49 -0.87 8.88 -14.05
C LEU A 49 -0.04 9.01 -12.76
N PHE A 50 -0.70 8.83 -11.62
CA PHE A 50 -0.06 8.80 -10.30
C PHE A 50 -0.35 7.49 -9.59
N LEU A 51 0.64 6.93 -8.89
CA LEU A 51 0.52 5.65 -8.20
C LEU A 51 0.45 5.83 -6.69
N ALA A 52 -0.41 5.05 -6.05
CA ALA A 52 -0.54 4.92 -4.60
C ALA A 52 -0.73 3.45 -4.23
N GLY A 53 -0.14 3.06 -3.10
CA GLY A 53 -0.10 1.71 -2.56
C GLY A 53 1.15 1.48 -1.73
N ASP A 54 1.14 0.43 -0.89
CA ASP A 54 2.29 0.01 -0.08
C ASP A 54 3.49 -0.48 -0.91
N PHE A 55 3.25 -0.83 -2.19
CA PHE A 55 4.27 -1.18 -3.17
C PHE A 55 5.02 0.04 -3.76
N VAL A 56 4.55 1.27 -3.54
CA VAL A 56 5.19 2.49 -4.05
C VAL A 56 6.43 2.81 -3.24
N HIS A 57 7.47 3.30 -3.91
CA HIS A 57 8.74 3.69 -3.30
C HIS A 57 8.57 4.98 -2.49
N THR A 58 8.28 4.83 -1.20
CA THR A 58 8.13 5.93 -0.23
C THR A 58 9.33 6.05 0.74
N GLY A 59 10.28 5.11 0.67
CA GLY A 59 11.32 4.93 1.69
C GLY A 59 10.86 4.13 2.92
N TRP A 60 9.58 3.75 2.98
CA TRP A 60 9.02 2.91 4.05
C TRP A 60 8.79 1.47 3.56
N PRO A 61 8.79 0.46 4.45
CA PRO A 61 8.38 -0.90 4.09
C PRO A 61 6.92 -0.94 3.60
N ALA A 62 6.50 -2.07 3.01
CA ALA A 62 5.13 -2.27 2.53
C ALA A 62 4.15 -2.41 3.74
N THR A 63 3.79 -1.27 4.32
CA THR A 63 2.91 -1.14 5.49
C THR A 63 1.75 -0.19 5.21
N LEU A 64 0.79 -0.12 6.14
CA LEU A 64 -0.32 0.84 6.07
C LEU A 64 0.19 2.30 6.07
N GLU A 65 1.25 2.60 6.82
CA GLU A 65 1.90 3.91 6.82
C GLU A 65 2.54 4.21 5.46
N GLY A 66 3.24 3.25 4.88
CA GLY A 66 3.82 3.36 3.53
C GLY A 66 2.73 3.62 2.47
N ALA A 67 1.62 2.88 2.52
CA ALA A 67 0.46 3.12 1.67
C ALA A 67 -0.11 4.53 1.87
N THR A 68 -0.28 4.97 3.11
CA THR A 68 -0.81 6.31 3.43
C THR A 68 0.09 7.42 2.90
N LEU A 69 1.40 7.31 3.10
CA LEU A 69 2.39 8.26 2.56
C LEU A 69 2.34 8.32 1.04
N SER A 70 2.24 7.17 0.36
CA SER A 70 2.13 7.14 -1.10
C SER A 70 0.85 7.81 -1.60
N ALA A 71 -0.27 7.64 -0.88
CA ALA A 71 -1.55 8.24 -1.22
C ALA A 71 -1.51 9.77 -1.10
N LEU A 72 -0.89 10.28 -0.03
CA LEU A 72 -0.66 11.72 0.14
C LEU A 72 0.20 12.28 -1.00
N SER A 73 1.26 11.57 -1.40
CA SER A 73 2.10 11.96 -2.53
C SER A 73 1.32 11.99 -3.85
N ALA A 74 0.51 10.96 -4.14
CA ALA A 74 -0.28 10.89 -5.36
C ALA A 74 -1.35 11.99 -5.42
N ALA A 75 -2.01 12.26 -4.30
CA ALA A 75 -2.99 13.35 -4.18
C ALA A 75 -2.34 14.71 -4.44
N HIS A 76 -1.16 14.97 -3.85
CA HIS A 76 -0.40 16.19 -4.09
C HIS A 76 -0.10 16.38 -5.58
N PHE A 77 0.42 15.36 -6.27
CA PHE A 77 0.70 15.47 -7.71
C PHE A 77 -0.56 15.65 -8.57
N THR A 78 -1.67 15.01 -8.18
CA THR A 78 -2.97 15.19 -8.85
C THR A 78 -3.44 16.64 -8.77
N MET A 79 -3.33 17.25 -7.58
CA MET A 79 -3.72 18.65 -7.38
C MET A 79 -2.83 19.62 -8.18
N GLU A 80 -1.51 19.39 -8.20
CA GLU A 80 -0.58 20.21 -8.98
C GLU A 80 -0.82 20.10 -10.49
N ALA A 81 -1.11 18.89 -10.98
CA ALA A 81 -1.44 18.67 -12.39
C ALA A 81 -2.73 19.38 -12.79
N SER A 82 -3.77 19.32 -11.94
CA SER A 82 -5.05 20.01 -12.17
C SER A 82 -4.87 21.54 -12.22
N LYS A 83 -4.05 22.12 -11.33
CA LYS A 83 -3.71 23.56 -11.37
C LYS A 83 -3.00 23.95 -12.68
N ALA A 84 -2.10 23.10 -13.17
CA ALA A 84 -1.38 23.34 -14.42
C ALA A 84 -2.31 23.31 -15.64
N GLU A 85 -3.32 22.44 -15.62
CA GLU A 85 -4.33 22.35 -16.68
C GLU A 85 -5.24 23.59 -16.71
N VAL A 86 -5.73 24.05 -15.55
CA VAL A 86 -6.56 25.26 -15.43
C VAL A 86 -5.84 26.52 -15.92
N LYS A 87 -4.53 26.64 -15.68
CA LYS A 87 -3.73 27.78 -16.19
C LYS A 87 -3.49 27.74 -17.70
N SER A 88 -3.64 26.57 -18.34
CA SER A 88 -3.36 26.38 -19.77
C SER A 88 -4.57 26.63 -20.67
N THR A 89 -5.78 26.70 -20.11
CA THR A 89 -7.00 27.04 -20.86
C THR A 89 -7.00 28.54 -21.19
N PRO A 90 -6.94 28.94 -22.47
CA PRO A 90 -7.00 30.36 -22.83
C PRO A 90 -8.37 30.93 -22.43
N ALA A 91 -8.38 32.15 -21.87
CA ALA A 91 -9.61 32.89 -21.69
C ALA A 91 -10.26 33.07 -23.06
N LEU A 92 -11.46 32.52 -23.24
CA LEU A 92 -12.26 32.77 -24.43
C LEU A 92 -12.60 34.26 -24.44
N HIS A 93 -11.99 34.99 -25.39
CA HIS A 93 -12.35 36.36 -25.75
C HIS A 93 -13.39 36.32 -26.88
#